data_AF-A0A8E2B3G1-F1
#
_entry.id   AF-A0A8E2B3G1-F1
#
_cell.length_a   1.000
_cell.length_b   1.000
_cell.length_c   1.000
_cell.angle_alpha   90.00
_cell.angle_beta   90.00
_cell.angle_gamma   90.00
#
_symmetry.space_group_name_H-M   'P 1'
#
loop_
_entity.id
_entity.type
_entity.pdbx_description
1 polymer ?
#
loop_
_entity_poly.entity_id
_entity_poly.type
_entity_poly.pdbx_seq_one_letter_code
_entity_poly.pdbx_strand_id
1 'polypeptide(L)'
;MAEFVPLPVNKLRDELLTHPLMLSIGSLSLSTFMSRSIYGVIDWRPVLICVSSDILAIGMDHYFDQAANFVYARKTGNRDMGSVFTQARALLISSAVLLVVALLLSPFSTWAMVAIFFGPAFVWDFKLFWMGGSKSSKNPSVRKKDDGKEKAFSIKRIPGMKAILIGVIRGCGTFAVVHSILAHAAPNANSDGQLWTPKQIIIWSTINRACHAVMADVRDFHEDWEKQVPTIPVLLKSVFTTKVLLTAVHLLTLWAYFENPYIVFASLYAIMLVWILNENSPRGLYRLSFHSQTLVATVYGGKVEIDSFSGYKIYPSKGRLFVRGDNKIFRFASSKNESLFLQRKNPRKIAWTIVYRRMHKKGITEEVAKKRSRRTVKHQRGIVGADLAAIAARRNQSAQARAAARTAAIQKSKAEKKAKEEKKEKTKPARAPVSSAPRISKQQMKGGKGGR
;
A
#
# COMPACT_ATOMS: atom_id res chain seq x y z
N MET A 1 27.22 34.52 -27.91
CA MET A 1 26.76 33.54 -26.89
C MET A 1 26.20 34.37 -25.76
N ALA A 2 24.92 34.20 -25.38
CA ALA A 2 24.37 34.94 -24.25
C ALA A 2 25.15 34.56 -22.98
N GLU A 3 25.60 35.57 -22.23
CA GLU A 3 26.35 35.41 -20.99
C GLU A 3 25.46 34.72 -19.96
N PHE A 4 25.92 33.60 -19.39
CA PHE A 4 25.17 32.86 -18.39
C PHE A 4 25.10 33.67 -17.10
N VAL A 5 23.90 34.15 -16.74
CA VAL A 5 23.65 34.87 -15.50
C VAL A 5 23.31 33.86 -14.40
N PRO A 6 24.16 33.67 -13.37
CA PRO A 6 23.89 32.72 -12.30
C PRO A 6 22.74 33.19 -11.42
N LEU A 7 21.95 32.25 -10.89
CA LEU A 7 20.89 32.57 -9.94
C LEU A 7 21.47 33.05 -8.60
N PRO A 8 20.83 34.01 -7.92
CA PRO A 8 21.23 34.38 -6.57
C PRO A 8 21.02 33.21 -5.60
N VAL A 9 21.90 33.08 -4.61
CA VAL A 9 21.95 31.94 -3.67
C VAL A 9 20.59 31.69 -2.99
N ASN A 10 19.87 32.75 -2.62
CA ASN A 10 18.55 32.63 -2.00
C ASN A 10 17.51 31.98 -2.92
N LYS A 11 17.51 32.33 -4.21
CA LYS A 11 16.63 31.70 -5.20
C LYS A 11 17.05 30.26 -5.45
N LEU A 12 18.35 29.99 -5.54
CA LEU A 12 18.87 28.64 -5.71
C LEU A 12 18.48 27.72 -4.53
N ARG A 13 18.57 28.23 -3.30
CA ARG A 13 18.12 27.53 -2.09
C ARG A 13 16.62 27.26 -2.13
N ASP A 14 15.85 28.24 -2.59
CA ASP A 14 14.41 28.13 -2.71
C ASP A 14 13.98 27.04 -3.70
N GLU A 15 14.62 26.98 -4.86
CA GLU A 15 14.37 25.98 -5.91
C GLU A 15 14.80 24.57 -5.49
N LEU A 16 15.97 24.42 -4.85
CA LEU A 16 16.55 23.10 -4.59
C LEU A 16 16.14 22.46 -3.27
N LEU A 17 15.76 23.25 -2.26
CA LEU A 17 15.44 22.75 -0.92
C LEU A 17 14.00 23.06 -0.53
N THR A 18 13.64 24.35 -0.52
CA THR A 18 12.37 24.79 0.05
C THR A 18 11.19 24.31 -0.78
N HIS A 19 11.30 24.35 -2.11
CA HIS A 19 10.24 23.95 -3.01
C HIS A 19 9.91 22.44 -2.92
N PRO A 20 10.87 21.49 -3.04
CA PRO A 20 10.59 20.06 -2.84
C PRO A 20 10.01 19.74 -1.45
N LEU A 21 10.54 20.36 -0.39
CA LEU A 21 10.06 20.13 0.98
C LEU A 21 8.62 20.61 1.18
N MET A 22 8.29 21.83 0.75
CA MET A 22 6.94 22.38 0.87
C MET A 22 5.90 21.54 0.12
N LEU A 23 6.25 21.05 -1.07
CA LEU A 23 5.38 20.19 -1.86
C LEU A 23 5.08 18.86 -1.16
N SER A 24 6.11 18.29 -0.54
CA SER A 24 6.02 17.01 0.17
C SER A 24 5.07 17.05 1.38
N ILE A 25 4.86 18.23 1.99
CA ILE A 25 3.88 18.43 3.06
C ILE A 25 2.48 18.08 2.57
N GLY A 26 2.14 18.42 1.33
CA GLY A 26 0.85 18.03 0.76
C GLY A 26 0.70 16.51 0.67
N SER A 27 1.79 15.80 0.34
CA SER A 27 1.82 14.33 0.26
C SER A 27 1.75 13.69 1.65
N LEU A 28 2.37 14.30 2.65
CA LEU A 28 2.22 13.94 4.06
C LEU A 28 0.76 14.07 4.53
N SER A 29 0.14 15.23 4.27
CA SER A 29 -1.24 15.49 4.66
C SER A 29 -2.22 14.54 3.97
N LEU A 30 -2.07 14.33 2.66
CA LEU A 30 -2.96 13.49 1.88
C LEU A 30 -2.84 12.00 2.27
N SER A 31 -1.63 11.47 2.41
CA SER A 31 -1.42 10.08 2.83
C SER A 31 -1.92 9.82 4.26
N THR A 32 -1.69 10.76 5.18
CA THR A 32 -2.20 10.70 6.55
C THR A 32 -3.73 10.76 6.57
N PHE A 33 -4.31 11.68 5.81
CA PHE A 33 -5.75 11.83 5.68
C PHE A 33 -6.40 10.57 5.08
N MET A 34 -5.85 10.00 4.02
CA MET A 34 -6.37 8.77 3.41
C MET A 34 -6.30 7.59 4.38
N SER A 35 -5.17 7.45 5.08
CA SER A 35 -4.98 6.40 6.09
C SER A 35 -6.05 6.49 7.17
N ARG A 36 -6.24 7.69 7.73
CA ARG A 36 -7.21 7.94 8.80
C ARG A 36 -8.67 7.86 8.34
N SER A 37 -9.01 8.43 7.18
CA SER A 37 -10.40 8.52 6.69
C SER A 37 -10.95 7.19 6.18
N ILE A 38 -10.10 6.39 5.53
CA ILE A 38 -10.51 5.11 4.94
C ILE A 38 -10.35 3.97 5.96
N TYR A 39 -9.18 3.86 6.60
CA TYR A 39 -8.84 2.70 7.44
C TYR A 39 -8.95 2.98 8.93
N GLY A 40 -9.13 4.24 9.34
CA GLY A 40 -9.24 4.62 10.75
C GLY A 40 -7.91 4.60 11.51
N VAL A 41 -6.81 4.20 10.88
CA VAL A 41 -5.47 4.07 11.47
C VAL A 41 -4.46 4.88 10.68
N ILE A 42 -3.41 5.36 11.35
CA ILE A 42 -2.30 6.05 10.70
C ILE A 42 -1.09 5.12 10.79
N ASP A 43 -0.53 4.75 9.64
CA ASP A 43 0.71 3.98 9.52
C ASP A 43 1.76 4.89 8.88
N TRP A 44 2.99 4.85 9.43
CA TRP A 44 4.08 5.70 8.98
C TRP A 44 4.63 5.26 7.60
N ARG A 45 4.47 3.99 7.22
CA ARG A 45 5.03 3.43 5.97
C ARG A 45 4.47 4.11 4.71
N PRO A 46 3.15 4.15 4.46
CA PRO A 46 2.62 4.83 3.27
C PRO A 46 2.93 6.32 3.27
N VAL A 47 2.95 6.97 4.45
CA VAL A 47 3.29 8.38 4.58
C VAL A 47 4.74 8.63 4.16
N LEU A 48 5.68 7.85 4.68
CA LEU A 48 7.10 7.98 4.37
C LEU A 48 7.39 7.68 2.89
N ILE A 49 6.73 6.67 2.31
CA ILE A 49 6.85 6.35 0.88
C ILE A 49 6.40 7.54 0.02
N CYS A 50 5.20 8.08 0.27
CA CYS A 50 4.67 9.18 -0.53
C CYS A 50 5.50 10.46 -0.37
N VAL A 51 5.90 10.81 0.84
CA VAL A 51 6.73 12.01 1.11
C VAL A 51 8.10 11.88 0.44
N SER A 52 8.78 10.76 0.64
CA SER A 52 10.12 10.54 0.07
C SER A 52 10.08 10.50 -1.45
N SER A 53 9.06 9.84 -2.03
CA SER A 53 8.89 9.79 -3.49
C SER A 53 8.63 11.18 -4.08
N ASP A 54 7.86 12.03 -3.38
CA ASP A 54 7.57 13.38 -3.85
C ASP A 54 8.82 14.28 -3.82
N ILE A 55 9.59 14.22 -2.73
CA ILE A 55 10.87 14.94 -2.59
C ILE A 55 11.84 14.50 -3.69
N LEU A 56 11.92 13.20 -3.99
CA LEU A 56 12.80 12.68 -5.03
C LEU A 56 12.35 13.13 -6.42
N ALA A 57 11.06 12.97 -6.75
CA ALA A 57 10.54 13.31 -8.07
C ALA A 57 10.75 14.80 -8.40
N ILE A 58 10.41 15.70 -7.47
CA ILE A 58 10.58 17.14 -7.68
C ILE A 58 12.03 17.57 -7.51
N GLY A 59 12.69 17.07 -6.46
CA GLY A 59 14.04 17.49 -6.14
C GLY A 59 15.05 17.08 -7.21
N MET A 60 14.90 15.90 -7.83
CA MET A 60 15.75 15.50 -8.95
C MET A 60 15.52 16.39 -10.19
N ASP A 61 14.27 16.71 -10.51
CA ASP A 61 13.91 17.59 -11.63
C ASP A 61 14.57 18.97 -11.48
N HIS A 62 14.35 19.62 -10.32
CA HIS A 62 14.95 20.93 -10.02
C HIS A 62 16.48 20.85 -9.91
N TYR A 63 17.05 19.75 -9.40
CA TYR A 63 18.50 19.59 -9.32
C TYR A 63 19.14 19.52 -10.70
N PHE A 64 18.53 18.79 -11.65
CA PHE A 64 19.03 18.69 -13.02
C PHE A 64 18.80 19.95 -13.85
N ASP A 65 17.68 20.65 -13.66
CA ASP A 65 17.42 21.93 -14.31
C ASP A 65 18.46 23.01 -13.92
N GLN A 66 19.02 22.91 -12.71
CA GLN A 66 20.04 23.83 -12.20
C GLN A 66 21.49 23.38 -12.49
N ALA A 67 21.71 22.41 -13.40
CA ALA A 67 23.05 21.91 -13.72
C ALA A 67 24.02 23.01 -14.20
N ALA A 68 23.54 24.03 -14.90
CA ALA A 68 24.37 25.16 -15.33
C ALA A 68 24.90 25.99 -14.14
N ASN A 69 24.06 26.22 -13.13
CA ASN A 69 24.46 26.89 -11.88
C ASN A 69 25.47 26.04 -11.09
N PHE A 70 25.35 24.71 -11.13
CA PHE A 70 26.32 23.80 -10.52
C PHE A 70 27.70 23.89 -11.20
N VAL A 71 27.73 23.88 -12.54
CA VAL A 71 28.97 24.03 -13.31
C VAL A 71 29.60 25.40 -13.04
N TYR A 72 28.80 26.46 -12.99
CA TYR A 72 29.26 27.80 -12.63
C TYR A 72 29.87 27.84 -11.23
N ALA A 73 29.19 27.33 -10.21
CA ALA A 73 29.69 27.30 -8.84
C ALA A 73 31.03 26.54 -8.71
N ARG A 74 31.19 25.46 -9.48
CA ARG A 74 32.43 24.68 -9.51
C ARG A 74 33.57 25.42 -10.22
N LYS A 75 33.27 26.16 -11.30
CA LYS A 75 34.26 26.96 -12.03
C LYS A 75 34.71 28.19 -11.26
N THR A 76 33.82 28.84 -10.53
CA THR A 76 34.11 30.06 -9.76
C THR A 76 34.55 29.80 -8.32
N GLY A 77 34.43 28.57 -7.83
CA GLY A 77 34.75 28.23 -6.44
C GLY A 77 33.78 28.85 -5.42
N ASN A 78 32.57 29.23 -5.83
CA ASN A 78 31.59 29.86 -4.95
C ASN A 78 31.09 28.86 -3.89
N ARG A 79 31.60 29.00 -2.65
CA ARG A 79 31.32 28.11 -1.52
C ARG A 79 29.85 28.09 -1.13
N ASP A 80 29.17 29.23 -1.22
CA ASP A 80 27.76 29.33 -0.81
C ASP A 80 26.87 28.54 -1.77
N MET A 81 27.02 28.73 -3.08
CA MET A 81 26.29 27.93 -4.07
C MET A 81 26.63 26.44 -3.97
N GLY A 82 27.92 26.10 -3.79
CA GLY A 82 28.36 24.72 -3.59
C GLY A 82 27.74 24.08 -2.35
N SER A 83 27.57 24.83 -1.26
CA SER A 83 26.93 24.36 -0.04
C SER A 83 25.45 24.02 -0.26
N VAL A 84 24.73 24.83 -1.04
CA VAL A 84 23.31 24.59 -1.38
C VAL A 84 23.17 23.31 -2.21
N PHE A 85 24.00 23.10 -3.23
CA PHE A 85 23.98 21.85 -4.00
C PHE A 85 24.34 20.62 -3.16
N THR A 86 25.26 20.78 -2.20
CA THR A 86 25.63 19.70 -1.27
C THR A 86 24.46 19.34 -0.35
N GLN A 87 23.77 20.34 0.20
CA GLN A 87 22.56 20.15 1.01
C GLN A 87 21.44 19.50 0.20
N ALA A 88 21.22 19.95 -1.05
CA ALA A 88 20.21 19.38 -1.93
C ALA A 88 20.50 17.91 -2.26
N ARG A 89 21.77 17.58 -2.54
CA ARG A 89 22.20 16.20 -2.75
C ARG A 89 22.03 15.35 -1.49
N ALA A 90 22.34 15.88 -0.32
CA ALA A 90 22.13 15.19 0.95
C ALA A 90 20.64 14.90 1.18
N LEU A 91 19.74 15.86 0.93
CA LEU A 91 18.30 15.69 1.02
C LEU A 91 17.78 14.60 0.07
N LEU A 92 18.26 14.57 -1.17
CA LEU A 92 17.89 13.54 -2.14
C LEU A 92 18.37 12.15 -1.72
N ILE A 93 19.62 12.04 -1.28
CA ILE A 93 20.18 10.75 -0.82
C ILE A 93 19.42 10.27 0.43
N SER A 94 19.20 11.13 1.43
CA SER A 94 18.46 10.74 2.64
C SER A 94 17.03 10.31 2.31
N SER A 95 16.36 11.00 1.38
CA SER A 95 15.00 10.63 0.94
C SER A 95 15.00 9.30 0.17
N ALA A 96 16.01 9.03 -0.66
CA ALA A 96 16.15 7.74 -1.33
C ALA A 96 16.35 6.58 -0.34
N VAL A 97 17.20 6.79 0.67
CA VAL A 97 17.41 5.79 1.74
C VAL A 97 16.11 5.55 2.50
N LEU A 98 15.39 6.61 2.90
CA LEU A 98 14.11 6.49 3.60
C LEU A 98 13.06 5.76 2.76
N LEU A 99 12.99 6.03 1.45
CA LEU A 99 12.09 5.34 0.53
C LEU A 99 12.41 3.83 0.47
N VAL A 100 13.70 3.47 0.32
CA VAL A 100 14.12 2.06 0.27
C VAL A 100 13.81 1.35 1.58
N VAL A 101 14.10 1.96 2.73
CA VAL A 101 13.79 1.38 4.04
C VAL A 101 12.28 1.17 4.21
N ALA A 102 11.46 2.16 3.84
CA ALA A 102 10.01 2.04 3.93
C ALA A 102 9.45 0.94 3.01
N LEU A 103 10.02 0.79 1.81
CA LEU A 103 9.65 -0.26 0.86
C LEU A 103 10.05 -1.64 1.36
N LEU A 104 11.26 -1.82 1.91
CA LEU A 104 11.71 -3.09 2.51
C LEU A 104 10.82 -3.54 3.67
N LEU A 105 10.21 -2.60 4.39
CA LEU A 105 9.28 -2.85 5.49
C LEU A 105 7.80 -2.91 5.04
N SER A 106 7.55 -2.90 3.73
CA SER A 106 6.22 -2.93 3.12
C SER A 106 6.01 -4.18 2.25
N PRO A 107 4.76 -4.60 2.01
CA PRO A 107 4.45 -5.72 1.11
C PRO A 107 5.01 -5.51 -0.31
N PHE A 108 5.34 -6.60 -1.00
CA PHE A 108 5.85 -6.53 -2.38
C PHE A 108 4.86 -5.87 -3.37
N SER A 109 3.55 -5.96 -3.09
CA SER A 109 2.53 -5.23 -3.88
C SER A 109 2.71 -3.71 -3.82
N THR A 110 3.22 -3.17 -2.71
CA THR A 110 3.53 -1.75 -2.56
C THR A 110 4.66 -1.32 -3.49
N TRP A 111 5.67 -2.18 -3.71
CA TRP A 111 6.75 -1.91 -4.66
C TRP A 111 6.21 -1.74 -6.07
N ALA A 112 5.27 -2.60 -6.49
CA ALA A 112 4.61 -2.49 -7.78
C ALA A 112 3.84 -1.16 -7.90
N MET A 113 3.10 -0.74 -6.85
CA MET A 113 2.36 0.53 -6.88
C MET A 113 3.29 1.74 -6.98
N VAL A 114 4.41 1.74 -6.25
CA VAL A 114 5.40 2.82 -6.35
C VAL A 114 6.05 2.85 -7.73
N ALA A 115 6.40 1.69 -8.29
CA ALA A 115 6.98 1.61 -9.63
C ALA A 115 6.01 2.11 -10.72
N ILE A 116 4.72 1.77 -10.61
CA ILE A 116 3.70 2.17 -11.60
C ILE A 116 3.41 3.68 -11.53
N PHE A 117 3.19 4.21 -10.32
CA PHE A 117 2.74 5.60 -10.18
C PHE A 117 3.88 6.59 -10.02
N PHE A 118 4.90 6.30 -9.22
CA PHE A 118 6.01 7.23 -8.97
C PHE A 118 7.21 6.99 -9.88
N GLY A 119 7.38 5.77 -10.41
CA GLY A 119 8.44 5.43 -11.37
C GLY A 119 8.52 6.39 -12.57
N PRO A 120 7.42 6.70 -13.26
CA PRO A 120 7.43 7.66 -14.37
C PRO A 120 7.90 9.06 -13.96
N ALA A 121 7.64 9.50 -12.73
CA ALA A 121 8.08 10.80 -12.23
C ALA A 121 9.60 10.85 -11.98
N PHE A 122 10.22 9.74 -11.61
CA PHE A 122 11.68 9.65 -11.46
C PHE A 122 12.41 9.62 -12.81
N VAL A 123 11.69 9.21 -13.86
CA VAL A 123 12.24 8.95 -15.19
C VAL A 123 11.70 9.97 -16.21
N TRP A 124 11.13 11.07 -15.73
CA TRP A 124 10.32 12.00 -16.51
C TRP A 124 11.09 12.71 -17.65
N ASP A 125 12.41 12.87 -17.50
CA ASP A 125 13.30 13.43 -18.52
C ASP A 125 14.04 12.40 -19.38
N PHE A 126 13.78 11.10 -19.18
CA PHE A 126 14.40 10.09 -20.03
C PHE A 126 13.72 10.08 -21.40
N LYS A 127 14.58 10.02 -22.43
CA LYS A 127 14.20 9.90 -23.82
C LYS A 127 13.55 8.52 -24.02
N LEU A 128 12.21 8.45 -23.99
CA LEU A 128 11.49 7.18 -23.88
C LEU A 128 11.50 6.36 -25.17
N PHE A 129 11.60 7.03 -26.34
CA PHE A 129 11.62 6.37 -27.65
C PHE A 129 12.58 7.06 -28.61
N TRP A 130 13.50 6.29 -29.19
CA TRP A 130 14.30 6.68 -30.35
C TRP A 130 13.53 6.23 -31.61
N MET A 131 12.68 7.09 -32.17
CA MET A 131 12.08 6.82 -33.48
C MET A 131 13.12 7.07 -34.56
N GLY A 132 13.86 6.02 -34.92
CA GLY A 132 14.80 6.01 -36.04
C GLY A 132 14.06 6.08 -37.37
N GLY A 133 13.91 7.29 -37.90
CA GLY A 133 13.45 7.50 -39.27
C GLY A 133 14.64 7.54 -40.22
N SER A 134 15.00 6.39 -40.81
CA SER A 134 15.85 6.37 -42.00
C SER A 134 15.10 7.03 -43.15
N LYS A 135 15.49 8.25 -43.52
CA LYS A 135 15.22 8.80 -44.85
C LYS A 135 16.53 9.26 -45.46
N SER A 136 17.06 8.35 -46.28
CA SER A 136 17.99 8.65 -47.38
C SER A 136 17.49 9.87 -48.15
N SER A 137 18.32 10.90 -48.25
CA SER A 137 18.07 12.05 -49.13
C SER A 137 19.37 12.37 -49.86
N LYS A 138 19.41 11.95 -51.13
CA LYS A 138 20.38 12.37 -52.13
C LYS A 138 20.03 13.81 -52.56
N ASN A 139 20.77 14.80 -52.06
CA ASN A 139 21.20 16.02 -52.79
C ASN A 139 21.88 17.01 -51.82
N PRO A 140 23.11 17.48 -52.10
CA PRO A 140 23.85 18.39 -51.23
C PRO A 140 23.74 19.82 -51.74
N SER A 141 22.60 20.47 -51.56
CA SER A 141 22.54 21.94 -51.57
C SER A 141 21.27 22.40 -50.87
N VAL A 142 21.43 23.38 -49.97
CA VAL A 142 20.39 23.92 -49.08
C VAL A 142 20.10 23.07 -47.83
N ARG A 143 20.92 23.22 -46.80
CA ARG A 143 20.47 23.08 -45.40
C ARG A 143 20.92 24.27 -44.59
N LYS A 144 19.93 25.07 -44.16
CA LYS A 144 20.04 25.95 -42.99
C LYS A 144 20.51 25.11 -41.81
N LYS A 145 21.30 25.75 -40.96
CA LYS A 145 21.85 25.25 -39.70
C LYS A 145 20.70 24.95 -38.72
N ASP A 146 20.03 23.82 -38.88
CA ASP A 146 19.16 23.25 -37.85
C ASP A 146 20.06 22.55 -36.84
N ASP A 147 20.30 23.22 -35.71
CA ASP A 147 21.04 22.65 -34.59
C ASP A 147 20.32 21.38 -34.09
N GLY A 148 21.02 20.25 -34.26
CA GLY A 148 20.53 18.92 -33.97
C GLY A 148 20.13 18.73 -32.52
N LYS A 149 18.82 18.69 -32.27
CA LYS A 149 18.22 17.87 -31.20
C LYS A 149 17.41 16.78 -31.88
N GLU A 150 17.99 15.59 -32.01
CA GLU A 150 17.26 14.37 -32.39
C GLU A 150 15.96 14.27 -31.59
N LYS A 151 14.87 13.91 -32.26
CA LYS A 151 13.48 13.88 -31.76
C LYS A 151 13.29 12.80 -30.69
N ALA A 152 13.87 13.00 -29.52
CA ALA A 152 13.61 12.19 -28.36
C ALA A 152 12.23 12.55 -27.79
N PHE A 153 11.36 11.54 -27.67
CA PHE A 153 10.07 11.70 -27.01
C PHE A 153 10.31 11.90 -25.50
N SER A 154 10.03 13.12 -25.00
CA SER A 154 9.99 13.44 -23.56
C SER A 154 8.55 13.78 -23.20
N ILE A 155 8.04 13.17 -22.12
CA ILE A 155 6.67 13.35 -21.64
C ILE A 155 6.38 14.84 -21.33
N LYS A 156 7.42 15.64 -20.97
CA LYS A 156 7.32 17.10 -20.80
C LYS A 156 6.78 17.83 -22.05
N ARG A 157 6.93 17.26 -23.25
CA ARG A 157 6.55 17.93 -24.51
C ARG A 157 5.10 17.74 -24.92
N ILE A 158 4.34 16.86 -24.26
CA ILE A 158 2.93 16.66 -24.58
C ILE A 158 2.11 17.83 -24.00
N PRO A 159 1.38 18.60 -24.83
CA PRO A 159 0.62 19.75 -24.39
C PRO A 159 -0.32 19.45 -23.22
N GLY A 160 -0.19 20.20 -22.12
CA GLY A 160 -1.05 20.09 -20.92
C GLY A 160 -0.91 18.79 -20.11
N MET A 161 -0.08 17.84 -20.55
CA MET A 161 -0.06 16.49 -19.99
C MET A 161 0.65 16.40 -18.63
N LYS A 162 1.58 17.33 -18.38
CA LYS A 162 2.32 17.45 -17.12
C LYS A 162 1.36 17.59 -15.92
N ALA A 163 0.39 18.48 -16.01
CA ALA A 163 -0.56 18.73 -14.92
C ALA A 163 -1.45 17.52 -14.62
N ILE A 164 -1.97 16.86 -15.66
CA ILE A 164 -2.85 15.69 -15.52
C ILE A 164 -2.09 14.51 -14.92
N LEU A 165 -0.90 14.21 -15.43
CA LEU A 165 -0.06 13.13 -14.91
C LEU A 165 0.36 13.41 -13.46
N ILE A 166 0.72 14.65 -13.10
CA ILE A 166 0.94 15.03 -11.70
C ILE A 166 -0.31 14.72 -10.85
N GLY A 167 -1.50 15.04 -11.35
CA GLY A 167 -2.77 14.71 -10.71
C GLY A 167 -2.94 13.21 -10.49
N VAL A 168 -2.70 12.40 -11.52
CA VAL A 168 -2.85 10.93 -11.45
C VAL A 168 -1.83 10.30 -10.51
N ILE A 169 -0.56 10.70 -10.63
CA ILE A 169 0.53 10.17 -9.80
C ILE A 169 0.29 10.49 -8.32
N ARG A 170 -0.04 11.75 -8.00
CA ARG A 170 -0.21 12.18 -6.61
C ARG A 170 -1.58 11.86 -6.02
N GLY A 171 -2.65 11.83 -6.83
CA GLY A 171 -4.00 11.47 -6.40
C GLY A 171 -4.16 9.96 -6.30
N CYS A 172 -4.20 9.28 -7.45
CA CYS A 172 -4.37 7.82 -7.53
C CYS A 172 -3.20 7.07 -6.88
N GLY A 173 -1.95 7.50 -7.12
CA GLY A 173 -0.77 6.81 -6.59
C GLY A 173 -0.70 6.82 -5.07
N THR A 174 -1.03 7.94 -4.42
CA THR A 174 -1.11 8.00 -2.94
C THR A 174 -2.14 7.01 -2.40
N PHE A 175 -3.34 6.96 -3.01
CA PHE A 175 -4.36 6.00 -2.62
C PHE A 175 -3.89 4.55 -2.80
N ALA A 176 -3.25 4.24 -3.94
CA ALA A 176 -2.78 2.89 -4.25
C ALA A 176 -1.72 2.41 -3.25
N VAL A 177 -0.77 3.27 -2.88
CA VAL A 177 0.23 2.97 -1.84
C VAL A 177 -0.44 2.74 -0.49
N VAL A 178 -1.31 3.65 -0.04
CA VAL A 178 -2.02 3.52 1.24
C VAL A 178 -2.85 2.22 1.28
N HIS A 179 -3.59 1.93 0.20
CA HIS A 179 -4.40 0.72 0.11
C HIS A 179 -3.55 -0.55 0.13
N SER A 180 -2.43 -0.60 -0.60
CA SER A 180 -1.56 -1.78 -0.63
C SER A 180 -1.06 -2.22 0.75
N ILE A 181 -0.85 -1.26 1.66
CA ILE A 181 -0.35 -1.50 3.02
C ILE A 181 -1.50 -1.76 3.99
N LEU A 182 -2.55 -0.93 3.97
CA LEU A 182 -3.59 -0.93 5.00
C LEU A 182 -4.79 -1.83 4.71
N ALA A 183 -5.01 -2.25 3.46
CA ALA A 183 -6.16 -3.10 3.11
C ALA A 183 -6.21 -4.41 3.90
N HIS A 184 -5.04 -5.00 4.18
CA HIS A 184 -4.93 -6.25 4.94
C HIS A 184 -5.11 -6.05 6.45
N ALA A 185 -4.89 -4.84 6.96
CA ALA A 185 -4.99 -4.53 8.39
C ALA A 185 -6.44 -4.29 8.85
N ALA A 186 -7.37 -3.99 7.94
CA ALA A 186 -8.76 -3.68 8.26
C ALA A 186 -9.77 -4.37 7.30
N PRO A 187 -9.95 -5.70 7.39
CA PRO A 187 -10.84 -6.46 6.49
C PRO A 187 -12.33 -6.08 6.58
N ASN A 188 -12.76 -5.34 7.61
CA ASN A 188 -14.16 -4.99 7.87
C ASN A 188 -14.45 -3.48 7.74
N ALA A 189 -13.64 -2.72 6.98
CA ALA A 189 -13.91 -1.29 6.73
C ALA A 189 -15.10 -1.04 5.77
N ASN A 190 -15.76 -2.08 5.27
CA ASN A 190 -16.98 -1.97 4.48
C ASN A 190 -18.20 -2.06 5.40
N SER A 191 -18.93 -0.95 5.55
CA SER A 191 -20.18 -0.72 4.79
C SER A 191 -21.14 0.28 5.44
N ASP A 192 -20.99 0.65 6.73
CA ASP A 192 -21.91 1.61 7.36
C ASP A 192 -21.19 2.86 7.93
N GLY A 193 -21.25 3.96 7.16
CA GLY A 193 -20.93 5.31 7.61
C GLY A 193 -19.52 5.84 7.30
N GLN A 194 -18.80 5.28 6.32
CA GLN A 194 -17.53 5.86 5.87
C GLN A 194 -17.79 7.27 5.29
N LEU A 195 -17.08 8.28 5.81
CA LEU A 195 -17.24 9.70 5.44
C LEU A 195 -16.93 9.99 3.97
N TRP A 196 -16.06 9.16 3.41
CA TRP A 196 -15.57 9.26 2.06
C TRP A 196 -15.54 7.87 1.46
N THR A 197 -16.11 7.73 0.27
CA THR A 197 -15.88 6.52 -0.52
C THR A 197 -14.49 6.57 -1.15
N PRO A 198 -13.84 5.41 -1.38
CA PRO A 198 -12.57 5.37 -2.11
C PRO A 198 -12.61 6.12 -3.45
N LYS A 199 -13.73 6.00 -4.18
CA LYS A 199 -13.95 6.70 -5.45
C LYS A 199 -13.92 8.21 -5.29
N GLN A 200 -14.63 8.74 -4.29
CA GLN A 200 -14.66 10.18 -3.99
C GLN A 200 -13.26 10.72 -3.68
N ILE A 201 -12.49 10.03 -2.83
CA ILE A 201 -11.13 10.45 -2.47
C ILE A 201 -10.22 10.47 -3.70
N ILE A 202 -10.24 9.42 -4.52
CA ILE A 202 -9.38 9.32 -5.70
C ILE A 202 -9.70 10.43 -6.69
N ILE A 203 -10.98 10.60 -7.04
CA ILE A 203 -11.41 11.59 -8.03
C ILE A 203 -11.12 13.00 -7.54
N TRP A 204 -11.53 13.34 -6.31
CA TRP A 204 -11.29 14.66 -5.72
C TRP A 204 -9.79 14.97 -5.61
N SER A 205 -8.98 14.06 -5.08
CA SER A 205 -7.53 14.30 -4.89
C SER A 205 -6.80 14.47 -6.21
N THR A 206 -7.18 13.69 -7.24
CA THR A 206 -6.63 13.78 -8.59
C THR A 206 -6.95 15.12 -9.24
N ILE A 207 -8.23 15.53 -9.20
CA ILE A 207 -8.67 16.81 -9.78
C ILE A 207 -7.98 17.97 -9.07
N ASN A 208 -8.00 17.98 -7.73
CA ASN A 208 -7.41 19.07 -6.96
C ASN A 208 -5.90 19.20 -7.21
N ARG A 209 -5.17 18.09 -7.34
CA ARG A 209 -3.73 18.11 -7.68
C ARG A 209 -3.46 18.53 -9.12
N ALA A 210 -4.30 18.11 -10.08
CA ALA A 210 -4.18 18.54 -11.47
C ALA A 210 -4.46 20.05 -11.61
N CYS A 211 -5.58 20.55 -11.06
CA CYS A 211 -5.91 21.97 -11.05
C CYS A 211 -4.85 22.81 -10.36
N HIS A 212 -4.25 22.31 -9.27
CA HIS A 212 -3.13 22.98 -8.64
C HIS A 212 -1.90 23.04 -9.56
N ALA A 213 -1.55 21.95 -10.25
CA ALA A 213 -0.42 21.98 -11.19
C ALA A 213 -0.63 23.03 -12.29
N VAL A 214 -1.87 23.17 -12.80
CA VAL A 214 -2.23 24.23 -13.74
C VAL A 214 -2.12 25.62 -13.11
N MET A 215 -2.50 25.79 -11.84
CA MET A 215 -2.30 27.06 -11.13
C MET A 215 -0.82 27.44 -10.97
N ALA A 216 0.08 26.47 -10.84
CA ALA A 216 1.51 26.72 -10.88
C ALA A 216 1.97 27.19 -12.27
N ASP A 217 1.40 26.63 -13.34
CA ASP A 217 1.67 27.09 -14.71
C ASP A 217 1.11 28.52 -14.95
N VAL A 218 -0.03 28.88 -14.32
CA VAL A 218 -0.58 30.25 -14.40
C VAL A 218 0.39 31.28 -13.79
N ARG A 219 1.06 30.92 -12.69
CA ARG A 219 2.08 31.76 -12.05
C ARG A 219 3.25 32.02 -12.99
N ASP A 220 3.68 31.00 -13.72
CA ASP A 220 4.87 31.05 -14.58
C ASP A 220 4.54 31.39 -16.05
N PHE A 221 3.32 31.87 -16.32
CA PHE A 221 2.79 32.08 -17.67
C PHE A 221 3.70 32.90 -18.59
N HIS A 222 4.26 34.02 -18.10
CA HIS A 222 5.13 34.87 -18.92
C HIS A 222 6.43 34.16 -19.32
N GLU A 223 7.06 33.45 -18.39
CA GLU A 223 8.27 32.69 -18.68
C GLU A 223 8.00 31.52 -19.64
N ASP A 224 6.88 30.83 -19.45
CA ASP A 224 6.46 29.72 -20.30
C ASP A 224 6.05 30.19 -21.71
N TRP A 225 5.46 31.37 -21.81
CA TRP A 225 5.12 32.02 -23.08
C TRP A 225 6.37 32.37 -23.88
N GLU A 226 7.39 32.94 -23.24
CA GLU A 226 8.68 33.23 -23.90
C GLU A 226 9.40 31.95 -24.35
N LYS A 227 9.40 30.92 -23.49
CA LYS A 227 10.05 29.62 -23.76
C LYS A 227 9.22 28.70 -24.66
N GLN A 228 8.00 29.09 -25.02
CA GLN A 228 7.02 28.30 -25.79
C GLN A 228 6.81 26.89 -25.21
N VAL A 229 6.72 26.81 -23.88
CA VAL A 229 6.43 25.55 -23.17
C VAL A 229 4.92 25.27 -23.29
N PRO A 230 4.49 24.08 -23.71
CA PRO A 230 3.08 23.81 -24.00
C PRO A 230 2.27 23.51 -22.72
N THR A 231 2.23 24.46 -21.78
CA THR A 231 1.38 24.41 -20.57
C THR A 231 -0.06 24.82 -20.89
N ILE A 232 -1.02 24.42 -20.05
CA ILE A 232 -2.45 24.72 -20.29
C ILE A 232 -2.71 26.23 -20.47
N PRO A 233 -2.14 27.14 -19.66
CA PRO A 233 -2.30 28.57 -19.86
C PRO A 233 -1.78 29.09 -21.20
N VAL A 234 -0.62 28.58 -21.64
CA VAL A 234 -0.02 28.93 -22.94
C VAL A 234 -0.87 28.41 -24.10
N LEU A 235 -1.40 27.19 -23.99
CA LEU A 235 -2.27 26.60 -25.01
C LEU A 235 -3.59 27.37 -25.17
N LEU A 236 -4.13 27.86 -24.06
CA LEU A 236 -5.33 28.72 -24.05
C LEU A 236 -5.03 30.19 -24.39
N LYS A 237 -3.74 30.54 -24.53
CA LYS A 237 -3.23 31.90 -24.80
C LYS A 237 -3.73 32.97 -23.82
N SER A 238 -4.24 32.57 -22.66
CA SER A 238 -4.92 33.46 -21.73
C SER A 238 -4.98 32.86 -20.34
N VAL A 239 -4.49 33.63 -19.37
CA VAL A 239 -4.64 33.33 -17.94
C VAL A 239 -6.12 33.36 -17.54
N PHE A 240 -6.89 34.32 -18.07
CA PHE A 240 -8.32 34.44 -17.76
C PHE A 240 -9.10 33.20 -18.19
N THR A 241 -8.91 32.75 -19.43
CA THR A 241 -9.57 31.53 -19.95
C THR A 241 -9.21 30.30 -19.13
N THR A 242 -7.96 30.23 -18.65
CA THR A 242 -7.52 29.16 -17.75
C THR A 242 -8.22 29.20 -16.41
N LYS A 243 -8.39 30.39 -15.80
CA LYS A 243 -9.12 30.54 -14.53
C LYS A 243 -10.60 30.16 -14.68
N VAL A 244 -11.22 30.53 -15.80
CA VAL A 244 -12.59 30.10 -16.12
C VAL A 244 -12.67 28.57 -16.23
N LEU A 245 -11.73 27.93 -16.93
CA LEU A 245 -11.66 26.47 -17.04
C LEU A 245 -11.51 25.80 -15.67
N LEU A 246 -10.57 26.27 -14.84
CA LEU A 246 -10.35 25.73 -13.49
C LEU A 246 -11.59 25.90 -12.61
N THR A 247 -12.25 27.05 -12.69
CA THR A 247 -13.51 27.31 -11.98
C THR A 247 -14.61 26.35 -12.43
N ALA A 248 -14.76 26.14 -13.75
CA ALA A 248 -15.75 25.21 -14.28
C ALA A 248 -15.50 23.76 -13.83
N VAL A 249 -14.24 23.31 -13.81
CA VAL A 249 -13.87 21.99 -13.29
C VAL A 249 -14.22 21.86 -11.81
N HIS A 250 -13.90 22.86 -10.98
CA HIS A 250 -14.24 22.82 -9.56
C HIS A 250 -15.75 22.90 -9.31
N LEU A 251 -16.50 23.69 -10.08
CA LEU A 251 -17.97 23.72 -10.00
C LEU A 251 -18.59 22.38 -10.40
N LEU A 252 -18.06 21.70 -11.43
CA LEU A 252 -18.49 20.36 -11.79
C LEU A 252 -18.22 19.36 -10.67
N THR A 253 -17.04 19.41 -10.03
CA THR A 253 -16.78 18.54 -8.86
C THR A 253 -17.70 18.82 -7.69
N LEU A 254 -18.01 20.09 -7.44
CA LEU A 254 -18.94 20.51 -6.39
C LEU A 254 -20.33 19.95 -6.68
N TRP A 255 -20.81 20.08 -7.92
CA TRP A 255 -22.10 19.56 -8.35
C TRP A 255 -22.16 18.02 -8.27
N ALA A 256 -21.13 17.33 -8.75
CA ALA A 256 -21.08 15.86 -8.74
C ALA A 256 -21.02 15.27 -7.32
N TYR A 257 -20.55 16.04 -6.34
CA TYR A 257 -20.37 15.59 -4.96
C TYR A 257 -21.02 16.53 -3.93
N PHE A 258 -22.16 17.13 -4.28
CA PHE A 258 -22.83 18.14 -3.44
C PHE A 258 -23.23 17.62 -2.05
N GLU A 259 -23.51 16.31 -1.95
CA GLU A 259 -23.85 15.64 -0.69
C GLU A 259 -22.65 15.52 0.26
N ASN A 260 -21.43 15.64 -0.26
CA ASN A 260 -20.20 15.56 0.53
C ASN A 260 -19.74 16.99 0.87
N PRO A 261 -20.03 17.51 2.09
CA PRO A 261 -19.71 18.89 2.46
C PRO A 261 -18.21 19.19 2.41
N TYR A 262 -17.35 18.17 2.48
CA TYR A 262 -15.90 18.33 2.44
C TYR A 262 -15.40 18.61 1.03
N ILE A 263 -15.92 17.87 0.04
CA ILE A 263 -15.59 18.14 -1.37
C ILE A 263 -16.13 19.52 -1.75
N VAL A 264 -17.34 19.86 -1.30
CA VAL A 264 -17.92 21.18 -1.51
C VAL A 264 -17.03 22.28 -0.93
N PHE A 265 -16.65 22.22 0.35
CA PHE A 265 -15.81 23.23 0.98
C PHE A 265 -14.43 23.33 0.31
N ALA A 266 -13.80 22.19 0.00
CA ALA A 266 -12.51 22.16 -0.68
C ALA A 266 -12.58 22.80 -2.08
N SER A 267 -13.64 22.49 -2.85
CA SER A 267 -13.84 23.06 -4.19
C SER A 267 -14.17 24.55 -4.14
N LEU A 268 -14.95 25.01 -3.16
CA LEU A 268 -15.20 26.45 -2.95
C LEU A 268 -13.91 27.20 -2.59
N TYR A 269 -13.10 26.65 -1.69
CA TYR A 269 -11.80 27.21 -1.33
C TYR A 269 -10.84 27.26 -2.54
N ALA A 270 -10.82 26.19 -3.36
CA ALA A 270 -10.02 26.16 -4.58
C ALA A 270 -10.48 27.22 -5.59
N ILE A 271 -11.79 27.38 -5.81
CA ILE A 271 -12.35 28.45 -6.65
C ILE A 271 -11.94 29.83 -6.13
N MET A 272 -12.06 30.06 -4.82
CA MET A 272 -11.63 31.32 -4.22
C MET A 272 -10.15 31.61 -4.51
N LEU A 273 -9.27 30.61 -4.36
CA LEU A 273 -7.83 30.75 -4.65
C LEU A 273 -7.53 30.99 -6.14
N VAL A 274 -8.28 30.40 -7.06
CA VAL A 274 -8.14 30.62 -8.52
C VAL A 274 -8.31 32.09 -8.89
N TRP A 275 -9.19 32.81 -8.18
CA TRP A 275 -9.49 34.22 -8.44
C TRP A 275 -8.68 35.20 -7.58
N ILE A 276 -8.20 34.78 -6.41
CA ILE A 276 -7.30 35.59 -5.59
C ILE A 276 -5.87 35.59 -6.14
N LEU A 277 -5.41 34.45 -6.68
CA LEU A 277 -4.04 34.29 -7.14
C LEU A 277 -3.91 34.55 -8.65
N ASN A 278 -3.02 35.50 -8.96
CA ASN A 278 -2.67 35.91 -10.32
C ASN A 278 -1.17 35.79 -10.56
N GLU A 279 -0.75 35.83 -11.83
CA GLU A 279 0.64 35.84 -12.32
C GLU A 279 1.55 36.84 -11.59
N ASN A 280 1.00 37.96 -11.11
CA ASN A 280 1.73 38.98 -10.35
C ASN A 280 1.85 38.69 -8.84
N SER A 281 1.23 37.61 -8.36
CA SER A 281 1.20 37.29 -6.94
C SER A 281 2.52 36.67 -6.50
N PRO A 282 2.99 36.96 -5.28
CA PRO A 282 4.24 36.41 -4.78
C PRO A 282 4.19 34.87 -4.76
N ARG A 283 5.31 34.23 -5.18
CA ARG A 283 5.45 32.76 -5.26
C ARG A 283 5.08 32.05 -3.95
N GLY A 284 5.25 32.71 -2.80
CA GLY A 284 4.87 32.19 -1.49
C GLY A 284 3.37 31.94 -1.32
N LEU A 285 2.49 32.78 -1.90
CA LEU A 285 1.03 32.61 -1.79
C LEU A 285 0.54 31.40 -2.58
N TYR A 286 1.18 31.10 -3.71
CA TYR A 286 0.92 29.87 -4.48
C TYR A 286 1.29 28.60 -3.69
N ARG A 287 2.19 28.69 -2.70
CA ARG A 287 2.48 27.56 -1.80
C ARG A 287 1.34 27.30 -0.83
N LEU A 288 0.58 28.34 -0.45
CA LEU A 288 -0.61 28.18 0.39
C LEU A 288 -1.71 27.36 -0.31
N SER A 289 -1.81 27.49 -1.64
CA SER A 289 -2.75 26.73 -2.48
C SER A 289 -2.52 25.21 -2.41
N PHE A 290 -1.27 24.77 -2.29
CA PHE A 290 -0.92 23.35 -2.11
C PHE A 290 -1.51 22.75 -0.83
N HIS A 291 -1.79 23.59 0.17
CA HIS A 291 -2.28 23.17 1.48
C HIS A 291 -3.81 23.17 1.61
N SER A 292 -4.57 23.40 0.54
CA SER A 292 -6.04 23.20 0.54
C SER A 292 -6.44 21.82 1.10
N GLN A 293 -5.73 20.77 0.68
CA GLN A 293 -5.92 19.40 1.18
C GLN A 293 -5.49 19.24 2.64
N THR A 294 -4.48 20.00 3.07
CA THR A 294 -3.99 20.00 4.46
C THR A 294 -5.01 20.67 5.38
N LEU A 295 -5.63 21.76 4.95
CA LEU A 295 -6.65 22.47 5.72
C LEU A 295 -7.89 21.59 5.91
N VAL A 296 -8.32 20.91 4.84
CA VAL A 296 -9.35 19.86 4.91
C VAL A 296 -8.91 18.73 5.85
N ALA A 297 -7.69 18.21 5.69
CA ALA A 297 -7.18 17.14 6.56
C ALA A 297 -7.08 17.53 8.05
N THR A 298 -6.69 18.77 8.36
CA THR A 298 -6.55 19.28 9.73
C THR A 298 -7.91 19.55 10.37
N VAL A 299 -8.83 20.18 9.64
CA VAL A 299 -10.19 20.46 10.13
C VAL A 299 -10.97 19.14 10.35
N TYR A 300 -10.74 18.12 9.52
CA TYR A 300 -11.53 16.89 9.54
C TYR A 300 -10.80 15.65 10.07
N GLY A 301 -9.49 15.74 10.35
CA GLY A 301 -8.72 14.73 11.07
C GLY A 301 -9.09 14.61 12.56
N GLY A 302 -9.94 15.51 13.04
CA GLY A 302 -10.55 15.42 14.36
C GLY A 302 -11.22 14.06 14.58
N LYS A 303 -10.92 13.44 15.72
CA LYS A 303 -11.43 12.11 16.08
C LYS A 303 -12.96 12.10 16.01
N VAL A 304 -13.51 11.33 15.08
CA VAL A 304 -14.95 11.02 15.06
C VAL A 304 -15.23 10.13 16.24
N GLU A 305 -16.12 10.59 17.10
CA GLU A 305 -16.51 9.89 18.31
C GLU A 305 -17.79 9.10 18.03
N ILE A 306 -18.11 8.14 18.90
CA ILE A 306 -19.32 7.34 18.76
C ILE A 306 -20.26 7.71 19.91
N ASP A 307 -21.51 7.96 19.56
CA ASP A 307 -22.57 8.19 20.51
C ASP A 307 -22.80 6.95 21.37
N SER A 308 -22.73 7.12 22.68
CA SER A 308 -22.84 6.05 23.66
C SER A 308 -24.26 5.46 23.77
N PHE A 309 -25.29 6.20 23.35
CA PHE A 309 -26.68 5.75 23.35
C PHE A 309 -27.09 5.19 21.98
N SER A 310 -26.90 5.96 20.92
CA SER A 310 -27.40 5.59 19.59
C SER A 310 -26.44 4.70 18.79
N GLY A 311 -25.14 4.82 19.05
CA GLY A 311 -24.08 4.24 18.23
C GLY A 311 -23.72 5.06 16.99
N TYR A 312 -24.38 6.20 16.73
CA TYR A 312 -24.07 7.04 15.58
C TYR A 312 -22.78 7.83 15.75
N LYS A 313 -22.20 8.26 14.62
CA LYS A 313 -20.95 9.03 14.57
C LYS A 313 -21.19 10.47 15.01
N ILE A 314 -20.32 10.97 15.87
CA ILE A 314 -20.27 12.34 16.37
C ILE A 314 -19.05 13.02 15.75
N TYR A 315 -19.30 14.07 14.99
CA TYR A 315 -18.24 14.87 14.37
C TYR A 315 -17.67 15.89 15.36
N PRO A 316 -16.41 16.32 15.15
CA PRO A 316 -15.84 17.45 15.88
C PRO A 316 -16.83 18.63 15.92
N SER A 317 -16.84 19.36 17.05
CA SER A 317 -17.75 20.47 17.33
C SER A 317 -19.25 20.15 17.35
N LYS A 318 -19.65 18.87 17.42
CA LYS A 318 -21.06 18.44 17.59
C LYS A 318 -21.22 17.56 18.83
N GLY A 319 -22.44 17.56 19.36
CA GLY A 319 -22.82 16.71 20.49
C GLY A 319 -22.50 17.29 21.87
N ARG A 320 -22.64 16.45 22.90
CA ARG A 320 -22.40 16.77 24.31
C ARG A 320 -21.67 15.60 24.99
N LEU A 321 -20.85 15.94 25.99
CA LEU A 321 -20.12 14.98 26.81
C LEU A 321 -20.70 15.01 28.22
N PHE A 322 -21.15 13.86 28.69
CA PHE A 322 -21.63 13.66 30.04
C PHE A 322 -20.65 12.79 30.82
N VAL A 323 -20.05 13.35 31.87
CA VAL A 323 -19.21 12.61 32.81
C VAL A 323 -20.07 12.20 34.00
N ARG A 324 -20.26 10.89 34.17
CA ARG A 324 -20.99 10.37 35.32
C ARG A 324 -20.05 10.28 36.52
N GLY A 325 -20.60 10.31 37.74
CA GLY A 325 -19.81 10.28 38.99
C GLY A 325 -18.87 9.08 39.17
N ASP A 326 -19.04 8.00 38.39
CA ASP A 326 -18.11 6.86 38.30
C ASP A 326 -16.97 7.08 37.29
N ASN A 327 -16.71 8.33 36.89
CA ASN A 327 -15.75 8.74 35.86
C ASN A 327 -16.01 8.12 34.47
N LYS A 328 -17.19 7.56 34.23
CA LYS A 328 -17.56 7.08 32.89
C LYS A 328 -18.02 8.24 32.02
N ILE A 329 -17.37 8.33 30.86
CA ILE A 329 -17.67 9.34 29.85
C ILE A 329 -18.70 8.76 28.88
N PHE A 330 -19.82 9.45 28.75
CA PHE A 330 -20.84 9.20 27.74
C PHE A 330 -20.86 10.37 26.77
N ARG A 331 -20.92 10.05 25.48
CA ARG A 331 -20.95 11.05 24.40
C ARG A 331 -22.29 10.95 23.69
N PHE A 332 -22.94 12.07 23.44
CA PHE A 332 -24.26 12.11 22.80
C PHE A 332 -24.22 12.99 21.56
N ALA A 333 -24.73 12.49 20.43
CA ALA A 333 -24.78 13.23 19.18
C ALA A 333 -25.82 14.36 19.22
N SER A 334 -26.89 14.17 19.99
CA SER A 334 -28.03 15.09 20.07
C SER A 334 -28.64 15.13 21.47
N SER A 335 -29.39 16.19 21.76
CA SER A 335 -30.16 16.34 23.01
C SER A 335 -31.20 15.24 23.21
N LYS A 336 -31.73 14.68 22.12
CA LYS A 336 -32.63 13.51 22.17
C LYS A 336 -31.96 12.32 22.86
N ASN A 337 -30.71 12.04 22.51
CA ASN A 337 -29.99 10.87 22.98
C ASN A 337 -29.55 11.04 24.43
N GLU A 338 -29.13 12.26 24.79
CA GLU A 338 -28.88 12.67 26.17
C GLU A 338 -30.14 12.52 27.04
N SER A 339 -31.28 13.06 26.59
CA SER A 339 -32.54 12.97 27.33
C SER A 339 -32.98 11.52 27.56
N LEU A 340 -32.91 10.66 26.53
CA LEU A 340 -33.24 9.24 26.67
C LEU A 340 -32.29 8.50 27.62
N PHE A 341 -31.01 8.86 27.62
CA PHE A 341 -30.03 8.32 28.56
C PHE A 341 -30.32 8.74 30.00
N LEU A 342 -30.63 10.02 30.24
CA LEU A 342 -30.99 10.56 31.56
C LEU A 342 -32.30 9.96 32.09
N GLN A 343 -33.25 9.69 31.19
CA GLN A 343 -34.48 8.93 31.47
C GLN A 343 -34.23 7.42 31.70
N ARG A 344 -32.98 6.96 31.66
CA ARG A 344 -32.56 5.56 31.85
C ARG A 344 -33.23 4.60 30.85
N LYS A 345 -33.55 5.07 29.64
CA LYS A 345 -34.07 4.19 28.58
C LYS A 345 -32.95 3.27 28.08
N ASN A 346 -33.29 2.02 27.80
CA ASN A 346 -32.33 1.04 27.30
C ASN A 346 -32.26 1.11 25.76
N PRO A 347 -31.09 1.41 25.16
CA PRO A 347 -30.93 1.46 23.70
C PRO A 347 -31.39 0.17 22.99
N ARG A 348 -31.26 -0.98 23.66
CA ARG A 348 -31.68 -2.30 23.12
C ARG A 348 -33.19 -2.40 22.82
N LYS A 349 -34.01 -1.50 23.38
CA LYS A 349 -35.45 -1.43 23.16
C LYS A 349 -35.86 -0.33 22.17
N ILE A 350 -34.92 0.50 21.71
CA ILE A 350 -35.20 1.66 20.85
C ILE A 350 -34.83 1.31 19.40
N ALA A 351 -35.85 1.17 18.55
CA ALA A 351 -35.74 0.57 17.22
C ALA A 351 -34.70 1.21 16.28
N TRP A 352 -34.51 2.52 16.38
CA TRP A 352 -33.63 3.28 15.49
C TRP A 352 -32.15 3.24 15.91
N THR A 353 -31.81 2.69 17.08
CA THR A 353 -30.41 2.60 17.55
C THR A 353 -29.66 1.47 16.84
N ILE A 354 -28.34 1.62 16.69
CA ILE A 354 -27.50 0.58 16.07
C ILE A 354 -27.52 -0.71 16.91
N VAL A 355 -27.55 -0.58 18.23
CA VAL A 355 -27.60 -1.73 19.15
C VAL A 355 -28.87 -2.54 18.95
N TYR A 356 -30.03 -1.89 18.83
CA TYR A 356 -31.28 -2.57 18.52
C TYR A 356 -31.20 -3.30 17.18
N ARG A 357 -30.75 -2.60 16.12
CA ARG A 357 -30.66 -3.18 14.76
C ARG A 357 -29.76 -4.41 14.74
N ARG A 358 -28.60 -4.37 15.41
CA ARG A 358 -27.66 -5.50 15.55
C ARG A 358 -28.30 -6.69 16.25
N MET A 359 -28.98 -6.47 17.38
CA MET A 359 -29.66 -7.55 18.12
C MET A 359 -30.77 -8.21 17.30
N HIS A 360 -31.47 -7.42 16.48
CA HIS A 360 -32.57 -7.90 15.63
C HIS A 360 -32.11 -8.27 14.21
N LYS A 361 -30.79 -8.43 14.00
CA LYS A 361 -30.17 -8.80 12.71
C LYS A 361 -30.61 -7.94 11.52
N LYS A 362 -30.97 -6.68 11.76
CA LYS A 362 -31.35 -5.73 10.71
C LYS A 362 -30.09 -5.18 10.04
N GLY A 363 -29.98 -5.32 8.71
CA GLY A 363 -28.86 -4.79 7.92
C GLY A 363 -27.62 -5.68 7.88
N ILE A 364 -27.70 -6.93 8.35
CA ILE A 364 -26.61 -7.90 8.18
C ILE A 364 -26.80 -8.61 6.84
N THR A 365 -26.00 -8.23 5.85
CA THR A 365 -25.84 -8.98 4.60
C THR A 365 -24.78 -10.07 4.82
N GLU A 366 -25.20 -11.34 4.80
CA GLU A 366 -24.36 -12.54 4.70
C GLU A 366 -23.01 -12.52 5.43
N GLU A 367 -23.02 -12.77 6.74
CA GLU A 367 -21.83 -13.35 7.37
C GLU A 367 -21.68 -14.78 6.82
N VAL A 368 -20.80 -14.94 5.83
CA VAL A 368 -20.40 -16.25 5.31
C VAL A 368 -19.82 -17.05 6.47
N ALA A 369 -20.61 -17.96 7.03
CA ALA A 369 -20.16 -18.88 8.05
C ALA A 369 -18.92 -19.61 7.52
N LYS A 370 -17.75 -19.33 8.12
CA LYS A 370 -16.49 -19.97 7.72
C LYS A 370 -16.61 -21.48 7.95
N LYS A 371 -16.91 -22.24 6.89
CA LYS A 371 -16.82 -23.71 6.90
C LYS A 371 -15.36 -24.09 7.10
N ARG A 372 -14.98 -24.51 8.31
CA ARG A 372 -13.70 -25.18 8.54
C ARG A 372 -13.80 -26.60 7.98
N SER A 373 -13.15 -26.89 6.85
CA SER A 373 -12.88 -28.28 6.48
C SER A 373 -11.63 -28.75 7.26
N ARG A 374 -11.75 -29.84 8.03
CA ARG A 374 -10.59 -30.50 8.63
C ARG A 374 -10.01 -31.46 7.61
N ARG A 375 -8.83 -31.16 7.05
CA ARG A 375 -8.05 -32.11 6.23
C ARG A 375 -7.04 -32.81 7.13
N THR A 376 -7.24 -34.10 7.39
CA THR A 376 -6.28 -34.90 8.16
C THR A 376 -5.10 -35.29 7.26
N VAL A 377 -3.94 -34.70 7.50
CA VAL A 377 -2.69 -35.10 6.84
C VAL A 377 -2.07 -36.25 7.63
N LYS A 378 -2.11 -37.47 7.10
CA LYS A 378 -1.47 -38.65 7.71
C LYS A 378 -0.02 -38.72 7.23
N HIS A 379 0.94 -38.40 8.09
CA HIS A 379 2.35 -38.63 7.83
C HIS A 379 2.68 -40.10 8.10
N GLN A 380 3.11 -40.84 7.07
CA GLN A 380 3.68 -42.18 7.25
C GLN A 380 5.12 -42.01 7.72
N ARG A 381 5.50 -42.63 8.84
CA ARG A 381 6.87 -42.63 9.37
C ARG A 381 7.46 -44.04 9.27
N GLY A 382 8.77 -44.11 9.08
CA GLY A 382 9.52 -45.36 9.15
C GLY A 382 9.41 -45.99 10.54
N ILE A 383 9.57 -47.31 10.61
CA ILE A 383 9.56 -48.08 11.86
C ILE A 383 11.03 -48.36 12.20
N VAL A 384 11.42 -48.30 13.47
CA VAL A 384 12.82 -48.57 13.88
C VAL A 384 13.31 -49.88 13.27
N GLY A 385 14.38 -49.81 12.47
CA GLY A 385 14.95 -50.96 11.75
C GLY A 385 14.45 -51.17 10.31
N ALA A 386 13.49 -50.38 9.81
CA ALA A 386 13.06 -50.41 8.41
C ALA A 386 12.63 -49.02 7.91
N ASP A 387 13.34 -48.52 6.89
CA ASP A 387 13.00 -47.27 6.24
C ASP A 387 11.70 -47.38 5.41
N LEU A 388 11.03 -46.26 5.16
CA LEU A 388 9.75 -46.20 4.42
C LEU A 388 9.85 -46.86 3.04
N ALA A 389 11.00 -46.69 2.37
CA ALA A 389 11.28 -47.32 1.08
C ALA A 389 11.34 -48.85 1.19
N ALA A 390 11.93 -49.39 2.25
CA ALA A 390 12.02 -50.83 2.48
C ALA A 390 10.65 -51.45 2.80
N ILE A 391 9.82 -50.74 3.58
CA ILE A 391 8.45 -51.16 3.88
C ILE A 391 7.59 -51.16 2.61
N ALA A 392 7.68 -50.12 1.78
CA ALA A 392 6.99 -50.05 0.50
C ALA A 392 7.47 -51.13 -0.48
N ALA A 393 8.78 -51.37 -0.58
CA ALA A 393 9.35 -52.40 -1.42
C ALA A 393 8.87 -53.80 -1.01
N ARG A 394 8.86 -54.12 0.30
CA ARG A 394 8.33 -55.40 0.79
C ARG A 394 6.83 -55.55 0.55
N ARG A 395 6.06 -54.46 0.70
CA ARG A 395 4.61 -54.45 0.41
C ARG A 395 4.30 -54.67 -1.07
N ASN A 396 5.13 -54.13 -1.94
CA ASN A 396 4.95 -54.18 -3.39
C ASN A 396 5.53 -55.46 -4.04
N GLN A 397 6.13 -56.38 -3.26
CA GLN A 397 6.59 -57.67 -3.78
C GLN A 397 5.40 -58.55 -4.20
N SER A 398 5.44 -59.01 -5.45
CA SER A 398 4.43 -59.92 -6.00
C SER A 398 4.35 -61.22 -5.20
N ALA A 399 3.15 -61.80 -5.13
CA ALA A 399 2.92 -63.04 -4.39
C ALA A 399 3.80 -64.20 -4.91
N GLN A 400 4.07 -64.21 -6.22
CA GLN A 400 4.95 -65.19 -6.87
C GLN A 400 6.40 -65.07 -6.39
N ALA A 401 6.94 -63.84 -6.31
CA ALA A 401 8.30 -63.62 -5.80
C ALA A 401 8.45 -64.04 -4.33
N ARG A 402 7.40 -63.79 -3.52
CA ARG A 402 7.36 -64.23 -2.11
C ARG A 402 7.30 -65.76 -1.99
N ALA A 403 6.50 -66.42 -2.82
CA ALA A 403 6.38 -67.87 -2.83
C ALA A 403 7.71 -68.54 -3.25
N ALA A 404 8.37 -68.03 -4.30
CA ALA A 404 9.65 -68.54 -4.78
C ALA A 404 10.78 -68.38 -3.74
N ALA A 405 10.85 -67.23 -3.05
CA ALA A 405 11.81 -67.04 -1.97
C ALA A 405 11.57 -68.02 -0.80
N ARG A 406 10.30 -68.30 -0.48
CA ARG A 406 9.93 -69.26 0.58
C ARG A 406 10.28 -70.68 0.20
N THR A 407 10.01 -71.13 -1.03
CA THR A 407 10.37 -72.48 -1.47
C THR A 407 11.88 -72.68 -1.50
N ALA A 408 12.64 -71.70 -2.00
CA ALA A 408 14.09 -71.72 -1.98
C ALA A 408 14.67 -71.81 -0.55
N ALA A 409 14.11 -71.05 0.40
CA ALA A 409 14.51 -71.11 1.80
C ALA A 409 14.19 -72.47 2.45
N ILE A 410 13.02 -73.05 2.13
CA ILE A 410 12.63 -74.39 2.61
C ILE A 410 13.59 -75.46 2.06
N GLN A 411 13.95 -75.39 0.77
CA GLN A 411 14.90 -76.32 0.16
C GLN A 411 16.29 -76.23 0.81
N LYS A 412 16.80 -75.01 1.04
CA LYS A 412 18.05 -74.79 1.76
C LYS A 412 18.02 -75.37 3.17
N SER A 413 16.95 -75.08 3.94
CA SER A 413 16.79 -75.62 5.30
C SER A 413 16.67 -77.14 5.32
N LYS A 414 15.99 -77.76 4.34
CA LYS A 414 15.91 -79.22 4.21
C LYS A 414 17.27 -79.84 3.87
N ALA A 415 18.06 -79.22 2.97
CA ALA A 415 19.41 -79.67 2.65
C ALA A 415 20.34 -79.58 3.88
N GLU A 416 20.28 -78.46 4.62
CA GLU A 416 21.04 -78.30 5.87
C GLU A 416 20.63 -79.30 6.96
N LYS A 417 19.34 -79.64 7.06
CA LYS A 417 18.85 -80.67 7.98
C LYS A 417 19.32 -82.06 7.61
N LYS A 418 19.25 -82.45 6.33
CA LYS A 418 19.80 -83.73 5.85
C LYS A 418 21.29 -83.85 6.16
N ALA A 419 22.06 -82.80 5.88
CA ALA A 419 23.49 -82.75 6.23
C ALA A 419 23.76 -82.83 7.75
N LYS A 420 22.81 -82.42 8.60
CA LYS A 420 22.90 -82.55 10.06
C LYS A 420 22.41 -83.91 10.58
N GLU A 421 21.47 -84.56 9.90
CA GLU A 421 20.93 -85.88 10.26
C GLU A 421 21.87 -87.02 9.86
N GLU A 422 22.54 -86.92 8.70
CA GLU A 422 23.67 -87.81 8.32
C GLU A 422 24.80 -87.77 9.38
N LYS A 423 24.97 -86.63 10.05
CA LYS A 423 25.90 -86.49 11.17
C LYS A 423 25.41 -87.11 12.49
N LYS A 424 24.11 -87.37 12.66
CA LYS A 424 23.48 -87.80 13.94
C LYS A 424 23.01 -89.25 14.00
N GLU A 425 22.82 -89.94 12.87
CA GLU A 425 22.40 -91.35 12.83
C GLU A 425 23.42 -92.34 13.44
N LYS A 426 24.61 -91.84 13.82
CA LYS A 426 25.66 -92.62 14.48
C LYS A 426 25.43 -92.92 15.98
N THR A 427 24.31 -92.52 16.61
CA THR A 427 24.13 -92.69 18.09
C THR A 427 22.66 -92.68 18.56
N LYS A 428 22.11 -93.83 19.02
CA LYS A 428 20.84 -93.97 19.81
C LYS A 428 20.92 -95.19 20.75
N PRO A 429 20.30 -95.17 21.95
CA PRO A 429 18.98 -95.83 22.21
C PRO A 429 18.07 -94.98 23.16
N ALA A 430 16.72 -94.98 23.23
CA ALA A 430 15.56 -95.92 23.14
C ALA A 430 14.89 -96.19 24.53
N ARG A 431 13.77 -95.48 24.85
CA ARG A 431 12.38 -95.97 25.11
C ARG A 431 12.13 -96.43 26.59
N ALA A 432 10.97 -96.45 27.26
CA ALA A 432 9.53 -96.51 26.93
C ALA A 432 8.67 -96.25 28.24
N PRO A 433 7.31 -96.30 28.24
CA PRO A 433 6.43 -95.45 29.09
C PRO A 433 5.27 -96.16 29.89
N VAL A 434 4.37 -95.30 30.44
CA VAL A 434 2.92 -95.38 30.80
C VAL A 434 2.39 -96.11 32.06
N SER A 435 1.53 -95.43 32.85
CA SER A 435 0.05 -95.62 32.89
C SER A 435 -0.65 -94.77 34.00
N SER A 436 -1.98 -94.72 33.96
CA SER A 436 -2.88 -93.64 34.41
C SER A 436 -3.75 -93.94 35.64
N ALA A 437 -4.01 -92.95 36.50
CA ALA A 437 -5.08 -92.95 37.53
C ALA A 437 -5.83 -91.60 37.57
N PRO A 438 -7.10 -91.55 38.04
CA PRO A 438 -8.05 -90.48 37.70
C PRO A 438 -8.07 -89.27 38.65
N ARG A 439 -8.57 -88.16 38.10
CA ARG A 439 -8.58 -86.79 38.63
C ARG A 439 -9.48 -86.61 39.88
N ILE A 440 -8.94 -85.91 40.88
CA ILE A 440 -9.71 -85.25 41.95
C ILE A 440 -9.50 -83.73 41.81
N SER A 441 -10.59 -82.97 41.80
CA SER A 441 -10.60 -81.51 41.71
C SER A 441 -10.14 -80.87 43.03
N LYS A 442 -9.04 -80.12 42.98
CA LYS A 442 -8.46 -79.43 44.13
C LYS A 442 -8.89 -77.95 44.15
N GLN A 443 -10.19 -77.72 44.23
CA GLN A 443 -10.75 -76.41 44.62
C GLN A 443 -10.87 -76.35 46.15
N GLN A 444 -9.80 -76.67 46.88
CA GLN A 444 -9.72 -76.42 48.32
C GLN A 444 -8.27 -76.56 48.81
N MET A 445 -7.42 -75.58 48.50
CA MET A 445 -6.41 -75.10 49.44
C MET A 445 -6.17 -73.63 49.17
N LYS A 446 -6.72 -72.82 50.06
CA LYS A 446 -6.64 -71.37 50.11
C LYS A 446 -5.32 -70.97 50.78
N GLY A 447 -4.72 -69.87 50.33
CA GLY A 447 -3.69 -69.11 51.05
C GLY A 447 -2.38 -69.04 50.28
N GLY A 448 -1.79 -67.90 49.97
CA GLY A 448 -2.09 -66.51 50.32
C GLY A 448 -0.81 -65.68 50.10
N LYS A 449 -1.00 -64.36 49.94
CA LYS A 449 -0.01 -63.26 49.95
C LYS A 449 0.79 -62.91 48.68
N GLY A 450 0.64 -61.61 48.33
CA GLY A 450 1.63 -60.73 47.70
C GLY A 450 1.78 -60.94 46.19
N GLY A 451 1.52 -59.98 45.32
CA GLY A 451 1.82 -58.56 45.43
C GLY A 451 2.69 -58.21 44.21
N ARG A 452 2.25 -57.21 43.46
CA ARG A 452 2.89 -56.50 42.33
C ARG A 452 4.37 -56.75 42.08
#